data_AF-A0A3D4SZL8-F1
#
_entry.id   AF-A0A3D4SZL8-F1
#
_cell.length_a   1.000
_cell.length_b   1.000
_cell.length_c   1.000
_cell.angle_alpha   90.00
_cell.angle_beta   90.00
_cell.angle_gamma   90.00
#
_symmetry.space_group_name_H-M   'P 1'
#
loop_
_entity.id
_entity.type
_entity.pdbx_description
1 polymer ?
#
loop_
_entity_poly.entity_id
_entity_poly.type
_entity_poly.pdbx_seq_one_letter_code
_entity_poly.pdbx_strand_id
1 'polypeptide(L)' 'MAHPTGNLVADTICRTAELGLTITGAADAGTLTIIDAAPLAVADSCPDCAMPGAKRDHVRRRQI' A
#
# COMPACT_ATOMS: atom_id res chain seq x y z
N MET A 1 7.16 23.77 3.33
CA MET A 1 7.32 22.67 2.36
C MET A 1 5.93 22.19 2.01
N ALA A 2 5.56 22.21 0.73
CA ALA A 2 4.18 22.10 0.29
C ALA A 2 3.61 20.72 0.64
N HIS A 3 2.52 20.71 1.41
CA HIS A 3 1.66 19.54 1.58
C HIS A 3 1.08 19.21 0.20
N PRO A 4 1.13 17.96 -0.31
CA PRO A 4 0.30 17.63 -1.45
C PRO A 4 -1.15 17.85 -1.01
N THR A 5 -1.80 18.87 -1.58
CA THR A 5 -3.26 19.05 -1.50
C THR A 5 -3.95 18.07 -2.44
N GLY A 6 -3.39 16.86 -2.58
CA GLY A 6 -3.92 15.78 -3.39
C GLY A 6 -5.10 15.17 -2.66
N ASN A 7 -6.14 14.81 -3.39
CA ASN A 7 -7.28 14.11 -2.82
C ASN A 7 -6.76 12.88 -2.04
N LEU A 8 -7.00 12.83 -0.72
CA LEU A 8 -6.53 11.74 0.16
C LEU A 8 -6.87 10.35 -0.39
N VAL A 9 -8.00 10.23 -1.08
CA VAL A 9 -8.43 9.00 -1.76
C VAL A 9 -7.49 8.68 -2.92
N ALA A 10 -7.19 9.66 -3.77
CA ALA A 10 -6.25 9.49 -4.88
C ALA A 10 -4.84 9.15 -4.37
N ASP A 11 -4.37 9.81 -3.33
CA ASP A 11 -3.06 9.53 -2.71
C ASP A 11 -3.02 8.11 -2.16
N THR A 12 -4.09 7.66 -1.49
CA THR A 12 -4.20 6.30 -0.96
C THR A 12 -4.16 5.25 -2.08
N ILE A 13 -4.86 5.51 -3.20
CA ILE A 13 -4.86 4.64 -4.39
C ILE A 13 -3.46 4.57 -5.01
N CYS A 14 -2.82 5.73 -5.27
CA CYS A 14 -1.48 5.79 -5.84
C CYS A 14 -0.47 5.04 -4.96
N ARG A 15 -0.55 5.25 -3.64
CA ARG A 15 0.37 4.62 -2.69
C ARG A 15 0.18 3.11 -2.58
N THR A 16 -1.03 2.61 -2.83
CA THR A 16 -1.29 1.17 -2.92
C THR A 16 -0.50 0.55 -4.08
N ALA A 17 -0.47 1.21 -5.25
CA ALA A 17 0.33 0.77 -6.39
C ALA A 17 1.83 0.84 -6.11
N GLU A 18 2.32 1.91 -5.46
CA GLU A 18 3.72 2.06 -5.05
C GLU A 18 4.21 0.97 -4.09
N LEU A 19 3.31 0.42 -3.27
CA LEU A 19 3.60 -0.70 -2.37
C LEU A 19 3.70 -2.05 -3.10
N GLY A 20 3.55 -2.08 -4.42
CA GLY A 20 3.56 -3.31 -5.21
C GLY A 20 2.25 -4.11 -5.08
N LEU A 21 1.14 -3.43 -4.80
CA LEU A 21 -0.18 -4.03 -4.77
C LEU A 21 -0.95 -3.66 -6.05
N THR A 22 -1.72 -4.60 -6.59
CA THR A 22 -2.73 -4.34 -7.61
C THR A 22 -4.09 -4.24 -6.94
N ILE A 23 -4.86 -3.20 -7.27
CA ILE A 23 -6.24 -3.06 -6.81
C ILE A 23 -7.11 -3.97 -7.66
N THR A 24 -7.76 -4.94 -7.03
CA THR A 24 -8.62 -5.94 -7.68
C THR A 24 -10.10 -5.60 -7.57
N GLY A 25 -10.45 -4.66 -6.71
CA GLY A 25 -11.83 -4.25 -6.48
C GLY A 25 -11.94 -3.03 -5.58
N ALA A 26 -13.08 -2.36 -5.67
CA ALA A 26 -13.48 -1.34 -4.72
C ALA A 26 -14.98 -1.50 -4.45
N ALA A 27 -15.37 -1.47 -3.18
CA ALA A 27 -16.76 -1.59 -2.76
C ALA A 27 -17.15 -0.44 -1.81
N ASP A 28 -18.36 0.08 -2.01
CA ASP A 28 -18.97 1.02 -1.07
C ASP A 28 -19.46 0.26 0.17
N ALA A 29 -18.97 0.66 1.34
CA ALA A 29 -19.38 0.15 2.65
C ALA A 29 -19.96 1.28 3.52
N GLY A 30 -20.69 2.22 2.89
CA GLY A 30 -21.37 3.33 3.53
C GLY A 30 -20.42 4.46 3.85
N THR A 31 -19.97 4.56 5.11
CA THR A 31 -19.00 5.59 5.50
C THR A 31 -17.55 5.25 5.14
N LEU A 32 -17.33 4.03 4.63
CA LEU A 32 -16.03 3.52 4.25
C LEU A 32 -16.05 3.03 2.80
N THR A 33 -14.90 3.10 2.14
CA THR A 33 -14.66 2.40 0.88
C THR A 33 -13.70 1.25 1.15
N ILE A 34 -14.10 0.03 0.80
CA ILE A 34 -13.25 -1.15 0.87
C ILE A 34 -12.46 -1.22 -0.44
N ILE A 35 -11.15 -1.32 -0.35
CA ILE A 35 -10.26 -1.53 -1.50
C ILE A 35 -9.67 -2.93 -1.40
N ASP A 36 -10.06 -3.80 -2.32
CA ASP A 36 -9.48 -5.13 -2.43
C ASP A 36 -8.18 -5.04 -3.22
N ALA A 37 -7.11 -5.62 -2.69
CA ALA A 37 -5.82 -5.59 -3.34
C ALA A 37 -5.05 -6.91 -3.17
N ALA A 38 -4.28 -7.24 -4.20
CA ALA A 38 -3.39 -8.40 -4.22
C ALA A 38 -1.93 -7.97 -4.46
N PRO A 39 -0.93 -8.67 -3.91
CA PRO A 39 0.46 -8.38 -4.22
C PRO A 39 0.78 -8.71 -5.68
N LEU A 40 1.49 -7.80 -6.37
CA LEU A 40 2.02 -8.03 -7.72
C LEU A 40 3.14 -9.07 -7.72
N ALA A 41 3.98 -9.05 -6.68
CA ALA A 41 5.05 -10.01 -6.47
C ALA A 41 5.12 -10.35 -4.99
N VAL A 42 5.38 -11.63 -4.69
CA VAL A 42 5.57 -12.11 -3.33
C VAL A 42 7.03 -12.54 -3.19
N ALA A 43 7.75 -11.88 -2.29
CA ALA A 43 9.05 -12.35 -1.82
C ALA A 43 8.88 -12.95 -0.43
N ASP A 44 9.53 -14.08 -0.19
CA ASP A 44 9.58 -14.76 1.10
C ASP A 44 10.64 -14.17 2.05
N SER A 45 11.40 -13.16 1.58
CA SER A 45 12.38 -12.41 2.36
C SER A 45 12.20 -10.90 2.20
N CYS A 46 12.58 -10.12 3.22
CA CYS A 46 12.60 -8.67 3.11
C CYS A 46 13.67 -8.17 2.13
N PRO A 47 13.37 -7.22 1.23
CA PRO A 47 14.38 -6.60 0.38
C PRO A 47 15.45 -5.81 1.18
N ASP A 48 15.13 -5.31 2.38
CA ASP A 48 16.05 -4.47 3.17
C ASP A 48 16.95 -5.29 4.12
N CYS A 49 16.41 -6.34 4.76
CA CYS A 49 17.12 -7.10 5.79
C CYS A 49 17.31 -8.60 5.48
N ALA A 50 16.80 -9.08 4.34
CA ALA A 50 16.87 -10.48 3.88
C ALA A 50 16.29 -11.53 4.84
N MET A 51 15.64 -11.13 5.94
CA MET A 51 15.04 -12.06 6.88
C MET A 51 13.80 -12.72 6.28
N PRO A 52 13.60 -14.03 6.52
CA PRO A 52 12.38 -14.73 6.13
C PRO A 52 11.14 -14.01 6.67
N GLY A 53 10.15 -13.85 5.80
CA GLY A 53 8.97 -13.01 5.99
C GLY A 53 8.01 -13.53 7.06
N ALA A 54 8.36 -13.38 8.34
CA ALA A 54 7.41 -13.59 9.44
C ALA A 54 6.31 -12.50 9.45
N LYS A 55 6.58 -11.32 8.85
CA LYS A 55 5.63 -10.21 8.65
C LYS A 55 5.91 -9.50 7.32
N ARG A 56 4.88 -9.35 6.48
CA ARG A 56 4.96 -8.79 5.10
C ARG A 56 5.32 -7.31 5.02
N ASP A 57 5.13 -6.54 6.11
CA ASP A 57 5.44 -5.11 6.13
C ASP A 57 6.09 -4.74 7.47
N HIS A 58 7.42 -4.72 7.49
CA HIS A 58 8.22 -4.20 8.59
C HIS A 58 9.08 -3.01 8.16
N VAL A 59 8.88 -2.54 6.92
CA VAL A 59 9.55 -1.36 6.39
C VAL A 59 8.80 -0.12 6.85
N ARG A 60 9.42 0.67 7.73
CA ARG A 60 8.90 2.00 8.07
C ARG A 60 9.19 2.97 6.93
N ARG A 61 8.21 3.17 6.05
CA ARG A 61 8.30 4.18 4.99
C ARG A 61 7.84 5.53 5.54
N ARG A 62 8.73 6.52 5.56
CA ARG A 62 8.39 7.90 5.92
C ARG A 62 7.42 8.45 4.88
N GLN A 63 6.29 8.99 5.32
CA GLN A 63 5.48 9.86 4.46
C GLN A 63 6.24 11.19 4.32
N ILE A 64 6.60 11.52 3.08
CA ILE A 64 7.16 12.82 2.68
C ILE A 64 6.03 13.79 2.39
#